data_AF-A0A534QAL9-F1
#
_entry.id   AF-A0A534QAL9-F1
#
_cell.length_a   1.000
_cell.length_b   1.000
_cell.length_c   1.000
_cell.angle_alpha   90.00
_cell.angle_beta   90.00
_cell.angle_gamma   90.00
#
_symmetry.space_group_name_H-M   'P 1'
#
loop_
_entity.id
_entity.type
_entity.pdbx_description
1 polymer ?
#
loop_
_entity_poly.entity_id
_entity_poly.type
_entity_poly.pdbx_seq_one_letter_code
_entity_poly.pdbx_strand_id
1 'polypeptide(L)'
;MNPEQKRLIYPQFGLDWEWVRDAVLEARTDEHRRGLMQRSSNVFRTLIKTLLKAGIITERTRAHYAVWLDLAELAAEGDRMVGDEVAEEGIRSLKQINAGKRKVVRKSGV
;
A
#
# COMPACT_ATOMS: atom_id res chain seq x y z
N MET A 1 3.84 12.67 5.35
CA MET A 1 3.96 14.14 5.42
C MET A 1 5.43 14.49 5.24
N ASN A 2 5.79 15.24 4.20
CA ASN A 2 7.17 15.69 4.00
C ASN A 2 7.43 16.93 4.89
N PRO A 3 8.47 16.94 5.75
CA PRO A 3 8.83 18.10 6.56
C PRO A 3 8.99 19.39 5.75
N GLU A 4 9.54 19.30 4.54
CA GLU A 4 9.73 20.44 3.64
C GLU A 4 8.41 21.17 3.30
N GLN A 5 7.31 20.42 3.14
CA GLN A 5 5.98 20.96 2.87
C GLN A 5 5.43 21.79 4.04
N LYS A 6 5.98 21.63 5.25
CA LYS A 6 5.57 22.32 6.47
C LYS A 6 6.59 23.38 6.93
N ARG A 7 7.58 23.74 6.09
CA ARG A 7 8.65 24.69 6.45
C ARG A 7 8.16 26.00 7.06
N LEU A 8 7.00 26.50 6.63
CA LEU A 8 6.43 27.77 7.09
C LEU A 8 5.86 27.71 8.51
N ILE A 9 5.58 26.51 9.02
CA ILE A 9 4.94 26.29 10.32
C ILE A 9 6.00 26.19 11.43
N TYR A 10 7.15 25.58 11.16
CA TYR A 10 8.17 25.33 12.19
C TYR A 10 8.72 26.58 12.88
N PRO A 11 8.96 27.71 12.19
CA PRO A 11 9.39 28.95 12.85
C PRO A 11 8.40 29.46 13.90
N GLN A 12 7.10 29.18 13.74
CA GLN A 12 6.06 29.58 14.71
C GLN A 12 6.21 28.86 16.06
N PHE A 13 6.93 27.73 16.07
CA PHE A 13 7.24 26.94 17.25
C PHE A 13 8.71 27.06 17.66
N GLY A 14 9.47 28.00 17.06
CA GLY A 14 10.90 28.16 17.32
C GLY A 14 11.77 27.01 16.80
N LEU A 15 11.27 26.24 15.82
CA LEU A 15 11.96 25.09 15.25
C LEU A 15 12.53 25.41 13.87
N ASP A 16 13.77 24.97 13.63
CA ASP A 16 14.38 25.01 12.30
C ASP A 16 13.93 23.79 11.47
N TRP A 17 13.54 24.04 10.21
CA TRP A 17 13.00 23.00 9.34
C TRP A 17 14.07 22.01 8.87
N GLU A 18 15.33 22.43 8.76
CA GLU A 18 16.45 21.53 8.42
C GLU A 18 16.72 20.58 9.58
N TRP A 19 16.78 21.12 10.80
CA TRP A 19 16.84 20.30 12.02
C TRP A 19 15.66 19.34 12.14
N VAL A 20 14.41 19.79 11.90
CA VAL A 20 13.23 18.91 11.94
C VAL A 20 13.29 17.83 10.86
N ARG A 21 13.73 18.17 9.64
CA ARG A 21 13.95 17.18 8.56
C ARG A 21 14.94 16.12 9.00
N ASP A 22 16.07 16.53 9.55
CA ASP A 22 17.15 15.62 9.93
C ASP A 22 16.74 14.75 11.12
N ALA A 23 16.08 15.32 12.12
CA ALA A 23 15.49 14.57 13.24
C ALA A 23 14.42 13.57 12.78
N VAL A 24 13.59 13.93 11.78
CA VAL A 24 12.59 13.01 11.19
C VAL A 24 13.25 11.91 10.36
N LEU A 25 14.34 12.20 9.66
CA LEU A 25 15.13 11.21 8.92
C LEU A 25 15.86 10.26 9.86
N GLU A 26 16.43 10.78 10.95
CA GLU A 26 17.10 10.02 12.02
C GLU A 26 16.10 9.13 12.78
N ALA A 27 14.93 9.68 13.15
CA ALA A 27 13.86 8.93 13.80
C ALA A 27 13.21 7.88 12.87
N ARG A 28 13.32 8.05 11.55
CA ARG A 28 13.04 6.98 10.57
C ARG A 28 14.19 5.98 10.54
N THR A 29 14.35 5.26 11.64
CA THR A 29 15.26 4.12 11.70
C THR A 29 14.84 3.03 10.70
N ASP A 30 15.80 2.21 10.29
CA ASP A 30 15.50 1.04 9.45
C ASP A 30 14.49 0.09 10.10
N GLU A 31 14.48 -0.01 11.44
CA GLU A 31 13.47 -0.74 12.20
C GLU A 31 12.06 -0.18 12.04
N HIS A 32 11.89 1.15 12.15
CA HIS A 32 10.59 1.78 11.94
C HIS A 32 10.10 1.60 10.50
N ARG A 33 11.03 1.65 9.54
CA ARG A 33 10.74 1.45 8.12
C ARG A 33 10.35 -0.01 7.82
N ARG A 34 11.09 -0.98 8.36
CA ARG A 34 10.75 -2.43 8.29
C ARG A 34 9.40 -2.72 8.96
N GLY A 35 9.15 -2.16 10.14
CA GLY A 35 7.89 -2.34 10.87
C GLY A 35 6.68 -1.75 10.15
N LEU A 36 6.82 -0.66 9.40
CA LEU A 36 5.76 -0.17 8.51
C LEU A 36 5.54 -1.09 7.30
N MET A 37 6.60 -1.64 6.72
CA MET A 37 6.56 -2.53 5.55
C MET A 37 5.99 -3.92 5.82
N GLN A 38 6.07 -4.39 7.06
CA GLN A 38 5.48 -5.67 7.50
C GLN A 38 3.96 -5.60 7.69
N ARG A 39 3.36 -4.41 7.84
CA ARG A 39 1.92 -4.28 8.05
C ARG A 39 1.14 -4.74 6.82
N SER A 40 0.10 -5.55 7.01
CA SER A 40 -0.78 -6.04 5.94
C SER A 40 -1.48 -4.90 5.19
N SER A 41 -1.81 -3.80 5.88
CA SER A 41 -2.41 -2.59 5.28
C SER A 41 -1.45 -1.77 4.41
N ASN A 42 -0.21 -2.23 4.21
CA ASN A 42 0.79 -1.51 3.44
C ASN A 42 0.68 -1.82 1.94
N VAL A 43 0.43 -0.78 1.15
CA VAL A 43 0.37 -0.85 -0.32
C VAL A 43 1.64 -1.46 -0.93
N PHE A 44 2.81 -1.21 -0.35
CA PHE A 44 4.07 -1.81 -0.82
C PHE A 44 4.10 -3.34 -0.64
N ARG A 45 3.62 -3.88 0.49
CA ARG A 45 3.51 -5.33 0.70
C ARG A 45 2.59 -5.96 -0.35
N THR A 46 1.48 -5.29 -0.65
CA THR A 46 0.54 -5.74 -1.69
C THR A 46 1.19 -5.76 -3.07
N LEU A 47 1.87 -4.67 -3.47
CA LEU A 47 2.57 -4.60 -4.76
C LEU A 47 3.65 -5.67 -4.88
N ILE A 48 4.47 -5.86 -3.85
CA ILE A 48 5.56 -6.85 -3.87
C ILE A 48 5.00 -8.28 -3.92
N LYS A 49 3.92 -8.57 -3.18
CA LYS A 49 3.22 -9.87 -3.26
C LYS A 49 2.70 -10.13 -4.67
N THR A 50 2.13 -9.13 -5.34
CA THR A 50 1.69 -9.23 -6.73
C THR A 50 2.85 -9.53 -7.69
N LEU A 51 3.95 -8.78 -7.59
CA LEU A 51 5.13 -8.99 -8.45
C LEU A 51 5.78 -10.37 -8.21
N LEU A 52 5.78 -10.84 -6.97
CA LEU A 52 6.27 -12.16 -6.59
C LEU A 52 5.41 -13.27 -7.21
N LYS A 53 4.07 -13.18 -7.07
CA LYS A 53 3.14 -14.14 -7.66
C LYS A 53 3.13 -14.14 -9.19
N ALA A 54 3.34 -12.98 -9.81
CA ALA A 54 3.46 -12.84 -11.26
C ALA A 54 4.80 -13.39 -11.81
N GLY A 55 5.71 -13.86 -10.94
CA GLY A 55 7.04 -14.34 -11.33
C GLY A 55 7.98 -13.22 -11.80
N ILE A 56 7.64 -11.96 -11.57
CA ILE A 56 8.46 -10.79 -11.94
C ILE A 56 9.63 -10.64 -10.95
N ILE A 57 9.39 -10.91 -9.67
CA ILE A 57 10.48 -11.08 -8.71
C ILE A 57 11.05 -12.49 -8.89
N THR A 58 12.34 -12.53 -9.22
CA THR A 58 13.10 -13.77 -9.48
C THR A 58 14.25 -13.87 -8.49
N GLU A 59 14.98 -15.00 -8.48
CA GLU A 59 16.14 -15.18 -7.61
C GLU A 59 17.15 -14.03 -7.74
N ARG A 60 17.41 -13.58 -8.98
CA ARG A 60 18.34 -12.48 -9.27
C ARG A 60 17.90 -11.14 -8.69
N THR A 61 16.59 -10.88 -8.60
CA THR A 61 16.06 -9.58 -8.15
C THR A 61 15.59 -9.60 -6.70
N ARG A 62 15.56 -10.77 -6.06
CA ARG A 62 15.08 -11.00 -4.69
C ARG A 62 15.76 -10.12 -3.65
N ALA A 63 17.08 -9.98 -3.74
CA ALA A 63 17.89 -9.22 -2.78
C ALA A 63 17.47 -7.73 -2.69
N HIS A 64 16.98 -7.14 -3.78
CA HIS A 64 16.53 -5.74 -3.80
C HIS A 64 15.29 -5.50 -2.93
N TYR A 65 14.47 -6.54 -2.74
CA TYR A 65 13.24 -6.47 -1.97
C TYR A 65 13.40 -7.01 -0.54
N ALA A 66 14.40 -7.87 -0.30
CA ALA A 66 14.69 -8.47 1.01
C ALA A 66 15.06 -7.46 2.11
N VAL A 67 15.56 -6.28 1.73
CA VAL A 67 15.83 -5.17 2.67
C VAL A 67 14.54 -4.63 3.30
N TRP A 68 13.43 -4.77 2.58
CA TRP A 68 12.17 -4.13 2.93
C TRP A 68 11.22 -5.09 3.65
N LEU A 69 11.22 -6.37 3.28
CA LEU A 69 10.29 -7.38 3.78
C LEU A 69 10.87 -8.79 3.63
N ASP A 70 10.41 -9.70 4.50
CA ASP A 70 10.68 -11.13 4.38
C ASP A 70 9.85 -11.74 3.25
N LEU A 71 10.53 -12.09 2.15
CA LEU A 71 9.88 -12.65 0.97
C LEU A 71 9.50 -14.13 1.13
N ALA A 72 10.14 -14.86 2.04
CA ALA A 72 9.79 -16.25 2.32
C ALA A 72 8.49 -16.31 3.14
N GLU A 73 8.37 -15.46 4.15
CA GLU A 73 7.13 -15.25 4.91
C GLU A 73 5.99 -14.82 3.97
N LEU A 74 6.25 -13.83 3.11
CA LEU A 74 5.25 -13.31 2.17
C LEU A 74 4.78 -14.36 1.14
N ALA A 75 5.68 -15.24 0.70
CA ALA A 75 5.34 -16.37 -0.17
C ALA A 75 4.50 -17.43 0.58
N ALA A 76 4.80 -17.65 1.86
CA ALA A 76 4.14 -18.64 2.70
C ALA A 76 2.71 -18.24 3.13
N GLU A 77 2.37 -16.94 3.13
CA GLU A 77 1.01 -16.43 3.40
C GLU A 77 -0.05 -16.92 2.38
N GLY A 78 0.35 -17.61 1.32
CA GLY A 78 -0.56 -18.17 0.33
C GLY A 78 -1.26 -17.11 -0.52
N ASP A 79 -2.35 -17.52 -1.17
CA ASP A 79 -2.92 -16.75 -2.26
C ASP A 79 -3.80 -15.56 -1.86
N ARG A 80 -4.13 -15.44 -0.58
CA ARG A 80 -4.98 -14.35 -0.07
C ARG A 80 -4.29 -13.00 -0.24
N MET A 81 -4.91 -12.09 -0.99
CA MET A 81 -4.47 -10.71 -1.14
C MET A 81 -5.33 -9.80 -0.26
N VAL A 82 -4.73 -8.78 0.34
CA VAL A 82 -5.46 -7.78 1.15
C VAL A 82 -6.52 -7.04 0.30
N GLY A 83 -6.27 -6.95 -1.01
CA GLY A 83 -7.23 -6.39 -1.97
C GLY A 83 -8.47 -7.26 -2.22
N ASP A 84 -8.44 -8.56 -1.89
CA ASP A 84 -9.56 -9.47 -2.17
C ASP A 84 -10.76 -9.13 -1.27
N GLU A 85 -10.53 -8.87 0.01
CA GLU A 85 -11.58 -8.53 0.97
C GLU A 85 -12.25 -7.19 0.62
N VAL A 86 -11.43 -6.18 0.23
CA VAL A 86 -11.91 -4.87 -0.20
C VAL A 86 -12.67 -4.97 -1.52
N ALA A 87 -12.20 -5.80 -2.45
CA ALA A 87 -12.89 -6.06 -3.71
C ALA A 87 -14.22 -6.80 -3.48
N GLU A 88 -14.27 -7.79 -2.59
CA GLU A 88 -15.50 -8.51 -2.24
C GLU A 88 -16.53 -7.58 -1.60
N GLU A 89 -16.12 -6.73 -0.66
CA GLU A 89 -16.99 -5.72 -0.05
C GLU A 89 -17.51 -4.73 -1.11
N GLY A 90 -16.62 -4.24 -1.97
CA GLY A 90 -16.97 -3.38 -3.10
C GLY A 90 -17.98 -4.04 -4.04
N ILE A 91 -17.78 -5.30 -4.41
CA ILE A 91 -18.72 -6.08 -5.24
C ILE A 91 -20.06 -6.25 -4.53
N ARG A 92 -20.07 -6.53 -3.22
CA ARG A 92 -21.30 -6.66 -2.43
C ARG A 92 -22.10 -5.36 -2.44
N SER A 93 -21.42 -4.22 -2.24
CA SER A 93 -22.01 -2.89 -2.32
C SER A 93 -22.58 -2.60 -3.72
N LEU A 94 -21.81 -2.88 -4.78
CA LEU A 94 -22.26 -2.70 -6.17
C LEU A 94 -23.48 -3.58 -6.51
N LYS A 95 -23.55 -4.81 -6.00
CA LYS A 95 -24.71 -5.71 -6.17
C LYS A 95 -25.96 -5.13 -5.50
N GLN A 96 -25.85 -4.59 -4.29
CA GLN A 96 -26.97 -3.93 -3.60
C GLN A 96 -27.46 -2.69 -4.37
N ILE A 97 -26.51 -1.86 -4.84
CA ILE A 97 -26.84 -0.68 -5.66
C ILE A 97 -27.56 -1.09 -6.95
N ASN A 98 -27.10 -2.16 -7.62
CA ASN A 98 -27.73 -2.64 -8.85
C ASN A 98 -29.10 -3.30 -8.61
N ALA A 99 -29.33 -3.94 -7.47
CA ALA A 99 -30.63 -4.51 -7.13
C ALA A 99 -31.74 -3.44 -7.03
N GLY A 100 -31.38 -2.21 -6.66
CA GLY A 100 -32.30 -1.07 -6.64
C GLY A 100 -32.49 -0.35 -7.98
N LYS A 101 -31.71 -0.69 -9.02
CA LYS A 101 -31.76 -0.02 -10.32
C LYS A 101 -32.66 -0.78 -11.30
N ARG A 102 -33.56 -0.06 -12.00
CA ARG A 102 -34.34 -0.65 -13.11
C ARG A 102 -33.38 -1.19 -14.16
N LYS A 103 -33.59 -2.46 -14.55
CA LYS A 103 -32.83 -3.12 -15.61
C LYS A 103 -33.03 -2.35 -16.92
N VAL A 104 -32.00 -1.61 -17.35
CA VAL A 104 -32.03 -0.90 -18.63
C VAL A 104 -31.82 -1.94 -19.73
N VAL A 105 -32.91 -2.52 -20.23
CA VAL A 105 -32.88 -3.40 -21.40
C VAL A 105 -33.00 -2.51 -22.63
N ARG A 106 -31.89 -2.29 -23.33
CA ARG A 106 -31.94 -1.72 -24.68
C ARG A 106 -32.52 -2.81 -25.59
N LYS A 107 -33.76 -2.64 -26.05
CA LYS A 107 -34.28 -3.43 -27.17
C LYS A 107 -33.41 -3.09 -28.38
N SER A 108 -32.53 -4.01 -28.78
CA SER A 108 -32.01 -3.99 -30.15
C SER A 108 -33.21 -4.25 -31.05
N GLY A 109 -33.65 -3.19 -31.73
CA GLY A 109 -34.73 -3.24 -32.71
C GLY A 109 -34.36 -4.12 -33.89
N VAL A 110 -35.41 -4.74 -34.42
CA VAL A 110 -35.48 -5.55 -35.66
C VAL A 110 -34.80 -4.84 -36.84
#